data_AF-A0A1G9J083-F1
#
_entry.id   AF-A0A1G9J083-F1
#
_cell.length_a   1.000
_cell.length_b   1.000
_cell.length_c   1.000
_cell.angle_alpha   90.00
_cell.angle_beta   90.00
_cell.angle_gamma   90.00
#
_symmetry.space_group_name_H-M   'P 1'
#
loop_
_entity.id
_entity.type
_entity.pdbx_description
1 polymer ?
#
loop_
_entity_poly.entity_id
_entity_poly.type
_entity_poly.pdbx_seq_one_letter_code
_entity_poly.pdbx_strand_id
1 'polypeptide(L)'
;MKPIKVTNVGFSRTPSGGSYHCDVSGLAGLSHLTHDVRSSTGHPRPATSAAWVAIGLLLPAMRTGRCLEIEGKLPGLLLHLLRSDIQALLHNFDPGLKRILIECDITDEPPQAAGPELRIATGFSAGVDSFAALKWFETTGAQNALKVTDLFTFDVGAFNTDLEGQTRAAASLFNGAADRASSFATATDRHYHIVHSNIVDAYRVDKNYEFIRTHTMRNASAAALFEHEIDTYLYASGYDYSDMNLRRSSAIANIDAILLPMISPGRLRMISANAGEARIEKTIKIASDPVVRSILDVCAQRAKERARSLGATKNC
;
A
#
# COMPACT_ATOMS: atom_id res chain seq x y z
N MET A 1 -0.40 29.74 5.11
CA MET A 1 -1.39 28.85 4.46
C MET A 1 -2.13 28.11 5.56
N LYS A 2 -3.43 27.82 5.41
CA LYS A 2 -4.17 27.03 6.42
C LYS A 2 -3.55 25.62 6.52
N PRO A 3 -3.42 25.04 7.73
CA PRO A 3 -2.97 23.67 7.91
C PRO A 3 -3.94 22.67 7.27
N ILE A 4 -3.45 21.47 6.96
CA ILE A 4 -4.29 20.30 6.71
C ILE A 4 -4.60 19.71 8.08
N LYS A 5 -5.86 19.77 8.51
CA LYS A 5 -6.28 19.21 9.80
C LYS A 5 -7.05 17.93 9.57
N VAL A 6 -6.71 16.91 10.34
CA VAL A 6 -7.39 15.63 10.40
C VAL A 6 -8.02 15.47 11.78
N THR A 7 -9.34 15.28 11.80
CA THR A 7 -10.13 15.14 13.04
C THR A 7 -11.01 13.91 12.95
N ASN A 8 -11.61 13.50 14.07
CA ASN A 8 -12.54 12.36 14.12
C ASN A 8 -11.93 11.06 13.53
N VAL A 9 -10.66 10.79 13.83
CA VAL A 9 -9.98 9.56 13.41
C VAL A 9 -10.63 8.38 14.13
N GLY A 10 -11.25 7.48 13.37
CA GLY A 10 -12.07 6.41 13.94
C GLY A 10 -12.11 5.15 13.09
N PHE A 11 -12.69 4.11 13.70
CA PHE A 11 -12.93 2.81 13.10
C PHE A 11 -14.34 2.32 13.43
N SER A 12 -15.06 1.84 12.42
CA SER A 12 -16.40 1.26 12.55
C SER A 12 -16.38 -0.18 12.06
N ARG A 13 -16.82 -1.13 12.89
CA ARG A 13 -16.83 -2.55 12.54
C ARG A 13 -17.94 -2.87 11.54
N THR A 14 -17.64 -3.74 10.57
CA THR A 14 -18.62 -4.28 9.61
C THR A 14 -18.64 -5.81 9.69
N PRO A 15 -19.65 -6.51 9.13
CA PRO A 15 -19.73 -7.97 9.19
C PRO A 15 -18.52 -8.69 8.58
N SER A 16 -17.83 -8.07 7.62
CA SER A 16 -16.71 -8.67 6.88
C SER A 16 -15.36 -7.99 7.14
N GLY A 17 -15.29 -7.07 8.11
CA GLY A 17 -14.08 -6.32 8.47
C GLY A 17 -14.41 -5.02 9.19
N GLY A 18 -14.16 -3.89 8.54
CA GLY A 18 -14.47 -2.57 9.10
C GLY A 18 -14.17 -1.41 8.17
N SER A 19 -14.43 -0.19 8.65
CA SER A 19 -14.21 1.05 7.91
C SER A 19 -13.46 2.04 8.79
N TYR A 20 -12.27 2.43 8.36
CA TYR A 20 -11.52 3.53 8.94
C TYR A 20 -11.97 4.84 8.31
N HIS A 21 -12.09 5.88 9.13
CA HIS A 21 -12.57 7.17 8.67
C HIS A 21 -11.90 8.31 9.44
N CYS A 22 -11.78 9.46 8.80
CA CYS A 22 -11.47 10.73 9.44
C CYS A 22 -11.96 11.89 8.59
N ASP A 23 -12.22 13.02 9.23
CA ASP A 23 -12.52 14.27 8.55
C ASP A 23 -11.21 14.96 8.17
N VAL A 24 -11.18 15.54 6.97
CA VAL A 24 -10.01 16.27 6.46
C VAL A 24 -10.43 17.67 6.08
N SER A 25 -9.77 18.66 6.66
CA SER A 25 -9.95 20.06 6.27
C SER A 25 -8.65 20.66 5.76
N GLY A 26 -8.78 21.69 4.94
CA GLY A 26 -7.62 22.37 4.36
C GLY A 26 -7.00 21.63 3.18
N LEU A 27 -7.47 20.45 2.76
CA LEU A 27 -7.00 19.76 1.54
C LEU A 27 -8.08 19.85 0.43
N ALA A 28 -7.77 20.52 -0.68
CA ALA A 28 -8.74 20.66 -1.77
C ALA A 28 -9.08 19.29 -2.37
N GLY A 29 -10.37 19.01 -2.54
CA GLY A 29 -10.85 17.76 -3.12
C GLY A 29 -11.03 16.59 -2.14
N LEU A 30 -10.69 16.77 -0.85
CA LEU A 30 -10.88 15.75 0.17
C LEU A 30 -11.44 16.38 1.45
N SER A 31 -12.69 16.04 1.79
CA SER A 31 -13.33 16.43 3.06
C SER A 31 -13.36 15.29 4.08
N HIS A 32 -13.29 14.04 3.62
CA HIS A 32 -13.30 12.83 4.44
C HIS A 32 -12.38 11.81 3.77
N LEU A 33 -11.59 11.09 4.55
CA LEU A 33 -10.76 9.98 4.08
C LEU A 33 -11.30 8.68 4.66
N THR A 34 -11.47 7.66 3.82
CA THR A 34 -11.95 6.33 4.24
C THR A 34 -11.04 5.20 3.76
N HIS A 35 -10.99 4.13 4.55
CA HIS A 35 -10.49 2.83 4.13
C HIS A 35 -11.47 1.73 4.56
N ASP A 36 -12.12 1.11 3.59
CA ASP A 36 -13.05 0.01 3.81
C ASP A 36 -12.32 -1.32 3.65
N VAL A 37 -12.30 -2.10 4.73
CA VAL A 37 -11.62 -3.39 4.83
C VAL A 37 -12.62 -4.54 4.75
N ARG A 38 -12.39 -5.45 3.81
CA ARG A 38 -13.00 -6.79 3.75
C ARG A 38 -11.92 -7.85 3.91
N SER A 39 -12.04 -8.70 4.92
CA SER A 39 -11.02 -9.69 5.29
C SER A 39 -11.62 -11.07 5.52
N SER A 40 -10.93 -12.12 5.09
CA SER A 40 -11.31 -13.50 5.43
C SER A 40 -11.15 -13.82 6.91
N THR A 41 -10.38 -13.02 7.65
CA THR A 41 -10.21 -13.13 9.11
C THR A 41 -11.16 -12.21 9.89
N GLY A 42 -11.95 -11.39 9.20
CA GLY A 42 -12.86 -10.42 9.83
C GLY A 42 -12.16 -9.25 10.53
N HIS A 43 -10.86 -9.04 10.29
CA HIS A 43 -10.05 -7.92 10.81
C HIS A 43 -10.22 -7.73 12.34
N PRO A 44 -9.78 -8.70 13.16
CA PRO A 44 -10.08 -8.74 14.59
C PRO A 44 -9.34 -7.68 15.42
N ARG A 45 -8.23 -7.13 14.94
CA ARG A 45 -7.38 -6.17 15.68
C ARG A 45 -7.14 -4.94 14.83
N PRO A 46 -8.10 -4.01 14.77
CA PRO A 46 -7.94 -2.79 14.00
C PRO A 46 -6.77 -1.95 14.52
N ALA A 47 -6.13 -1.20 13.62
CA ALA A 47 -5.11 -0.22 13.95
C ALA A 47 -5.65 0.78 14.99
N THR A 48 -4.84 1.05 16.00
CA THR A 48 -5.14 2.03 17.05
C THR A 48 -4.39 3.33 16.84
N SER A 49 -3.34 3.32 16.00
CA SER A 49 -2.61 4.52 15.62
C SER A 49 -3.19 5.19 14.38
N ALA A 50 -2.91 6.48 14.24
CA ALA A 50 -3.21 7.27 13.05
C ALA A 50 -2.12 7.14 11.97
N ALA A 51 -1.31 6.07 11.98
CA ALA A 51 -0.21 5.88 11.03
C ALA A 51 -0.69 5.86 9.58
N TRP A 52 -1.82 5.20 9.32
CA TRP A 52 -2.43 5.14 7.99
C TRP A 52 -2.77 6.52 7.44
N VAL A 53 -3.23 7.46 8.28
CA VAL A 53 -3.46 8.88 7.93
C VAL A 53 -2.14 9.57 7.62
N ALA A 54 -1.19 9.49 8.56
CA ALA A 54 0.07 10.23 8.47
C ALA A 54 0.88 9.81 7.23
N ILE A 55 0.98 8.51 6.96
CA ILE A 55 1.63 7.96 5.77
C ILE A 55 0.86 8.38 4.52
N GLY A 56 -0.47 8.25 4.53
CA GLY A 56 -1.32 8.55 3.37
C GLY A 56 -1.30 10.01 2.93
N LEU A 57 -1.24 10.94 3.88
CA LEU A 57 -1.35 12.39 3.64
C LEU A 57 -0.01 13.13 3.63
N LEU A 58 1.12 12.47 3.94
CA LEU A 58 2.44 13.12 3.96
C LEU A 58 2.80 13.77 2.63
N LEU A 59 2.72 13.03 1.52
CA LEU A 59 3.08 13.55 0.20
C LEU A 59 2.19 14.71 -0.25
N PRO A 60 0.85 14.65 -0.13
CA PRO A 60 -0.03 15.80 -0.37
C PRO A 60 0.30 17.03 0.50
N ALA A 61 0.58 16.82 1.78
CA ALA A 61 0.92 17.89 2.71
C ALA A 61 2.27 18.55 2.34
N MET A 62 3.30 17.76 2.08
CA MET A 62 4.60 18.23 1.61
C MET A 62 4.51 18.95 0.26
N ARG A 63 3.67 18.47 -0.66
CA ARG A 63 3.49 19.13 -1.97
C ARG A 63 2.95 20.53 -1.83
N THR A 64 1.97 20.68 -0.94
CA THR A 64 1.30 21.95 -0.68
C THR A 64 2.09 22.83 0.30
N GLY A 65 3.08 22.26 0.99
CA GLY A 65 3.87 22.95 2.01
C GLY A 65 3.07 23.37 3.22
N ARG A 66 2.06 22.57 3.59
CA ARG A 66 1.16 22.86 4.71
C ARG A 66 1.45 21.94 5.87
N CYS A 67 1.34 22.47 7.09
CA CYS A 67 1.36 21.67 8.31
C CYS A 67 0.30 20.57 8.24
N LEU A 68 0.63 19.38 8.75
CA LEU A 68 -0.28 18.26 8.92
C LEU A 68 -0.59 18.09 10.40
N GLU A 69 -1.80 18.48 10.82
CA GLU A 69 -2.29 18.33 12.18
C GLU A 69 -3.22 17.11 12.24
N ILE A 70 -2.95 16.14 13.12
CA ILE A 70 -3.70 14.89 13.23
C ILE A 70 -4.19 14.72 14.66
N GLU A 71 -5.52 14.70 14.84
CA GLU A 71 -6.17 14.29 16.08
C GLU A 71 -6.13 12.77 16.21
N GLY A 72 -5.00 12.27 16.71
CA GLY A 72 -4.71 10.86 16.86
C GLY A 72 -3.33 10.67 17.44
N LYS A 73 -2.92 9.40 17.57
CA LYS A 73 -1.61 9.03 18.12
C LYS A 73 -0.77 8.28 17.12
N LEU A 74 0.55 8.47 17.18
CA LEU A 74 1.52 7.76 16.36
C LEU A 74 2.59 7.06 17.23
N PRO A 75 3.14 5.92 16.78
CA PRO A 75 4.37 5.37 17.35
C PRO A 75 5.49 6.43 17.35
N GLY A 76 6.18 6.60 18.49
CA GLY A 76 7.16 7.68 18.66
C GLY A 76 8.28 7.67 17.62
N LEU A 77 8.79 6.48 17.25
CA LEU A 77 9.81 6.33 16.20
C LEU A 77 9.27 6.75 14.83
N LEU A 78 8.06 6.34 14.47
CA LEU A 78 7.44 6.72 13.20
C LEU A 78 7.23 8.24 13.13
N LEU A 79 6.70 8.86 14.20
CA LEU A 79 6.53 10.31 14.25
C LEU A 79 7.87 11.06 14.14
N HIS A 80 8.92 10.56 14.80
CA HIS A 80 10.26 11.12 14.67
C HIS A 80 10.75 11.08 13.20
N LEU A 81 10.66 9.93 12.55
CA LEU A 81 11.09 9.75 11.15
C LEU A 81 10.25 10.60 10.18
N LEU A 82 8.94 10.69 10.40
CA LEU A 82 8.02 11.53 9.62
C LEU A 82 8.35 13.02 9.75
N ARG A 83 8.91 13.46 10.88
CA ARG A 83 9.38 14.85 11.09
C ARG A 83 10.81 15.10 10.61
N SER A 84 11.56 14.05 10.24
CA SER A 84 12.99 14.12 9.93
C SER A 84 13.34 13.46 8.60
N ASP A 85 13.96 12.29 8.63
CA ASP A 85 14.65 11.67 7.50
C ASP A 85 13.71 11.27 6.37
N ILE A 86 12.44 10.93 6.66
CA ILE A 86 11.46 10.62 5.61
C ILE A 86 11.24 11.84 4.72
N GLN A 87 11.09 13.04 5.31
CA GLN A 87 10.90 14.24 4.50
C GLN A 87 12.16 14.61 3.72
N ALA A 88 13.35 14.35 4.26
CA ALA A 88 14.60 14.56 3.54
C ALA A 88 14.73 13.60 2.34
N LEU A 89 14.43 12.32 2.53
CA LEU A 89 14.44 11.31 1.48
C LEU A 89 13.42 11.65 0.37
N LEU A 90 12.18 11.97 0.76
CA LEU A 90 11.13 12.35 -0.19
C LEU A 90 11.51 13.63 -0.95
N HIS A 91 12.09 14.63 -0.30
CA HIS A 91 12.56 15.84 -0.97
C HIS A 91 13.70 15.57 -1.97
N ASN A 92 14.59 14.62 -1.68
CA ASN A 92 15.62 14.20 -2.65
C ASN A 92 14.99 13.51 -3.87
N PHE A 93 13.98 12.68 -3.64
CA PHE A 93 13.20 12.04 -4.70
C PHE A 93 12.45 13.06 -5.57
N ASP A 94 11.76 14.03 -4.95
CA ASP A 94 11.06 15.13 -5.62
C ASP A 94 11.39 16.48 -4.97
N PRO A 95 12.30 17.29 -5.57
CA PRO A 95 12.68 18.60 -5.06
C PRO A 95 11.55 19.62 -4.98
N GLY A 96 10.41 19.36 -5.62
CA GLY A 96 9.22 20.20 -5.51
C GLY A 96 8.42 19.96 -4.22
N LEU A 97 8.77 18.96 -3.42
CA LEU A 97 8.22 18.77 -2.08
C LEU A 97 8.81 19.77 -1.09
N LYS A 98 8.00 20.25 -0.16
CA LYS A 98 8.44 21.12 0.93
C LYS A 98 8.51 20.34 2.23
N ARG A 99 9.44 20.73 3.10
CA ARG A 99 9.40 20.29 4.50
C ARG A 99 8.20 20.92 5.20
N ILE A 100 7.55 20.15 6.06
CA ILE A 100 6.35 20.55 6.78
C ILE A 100 6.46 20.19 8.26
N LEU A 101 5.73 20.92 9.10
CA LEU A 101 5.45 20.50 10.45
C LEU A 101 4.38 19.41 10.45
N ILE A 102 4.50 18.47 11.39
CA ILE A 102 3.52 17.42 11.64
C ILE A 102 3.20 17.48 13.12
N GLU A 103 1.95 17.78 13.46
CA GLU A 103 1.45 17.87 14.83
C GLU A 103 0.53 16.68 15.10
N CYS A 104 0.92 15.85 16.07
CA CYS A 104 0.25 14.61 16.44
C CYS A 104 0.83 14.15 17.79
N ASP A 105 0.01 13.49 18.59
CA ASP A 105 0.43 12.93 19.87
C ASP A 105 1.19 11.60 19.66
N ILE A 106 1.99 11.24 20.65
CA ILE A 106 2.68 9.96 20.68
C ILE A 106 1.80 8.94 21.39
N THR A 107 1.77 7.70 20.90
CA THR A 107 1.19 6.60 21.66
C THR A 107 2.16 6.11 22.72
N ASP A 108 1.67 5.98 23.95
CA ASP A 108 2.40 5.39 25.07
C ASP A 108 2.30 3.85 25.07
N GLU A 109 1.44 3.29 24.21
CA GLU A 109 1.20 1.86 24.15
C GLU A 109 2.33 1.14 23.40
N PRO A 110 2.93 0.10 23.98
CA PRO A 110 3.88 -0.72 23.25
C PRO A 110 3.16 -1.41 22.08
N PRO A 111 3.85 -1.64 20.95
CA PRO A 111 3.27 -2.36 19.83
C PRO A 111 2.72 -3.72 20.28
N GLN A 112 1.45 -3.98 20.00
CA GLN A 112 0.83 -5.25 20.36
C GLN A 112 1.33 -6.37 19.45
N ALA A 113 1.35 -7.61 19.95
CA ALA A 113 1.73 -8.75 19.14
C ALA A 113 0.61 -9.12 18.15
N ALA A 114 1.00 -9.46 16.91
CA ALA A 114 0.11 -9.98 15.86
C ALA A 114 -0.44 -11.39 16.17
N GLY A 115 -0.15 -11.94 17.35
CA GLY A 115 -0.60 -13.26 17.80
C GLY A 115 0.59 -14.17 18.09
N PRO A 116 0.33 -15.45 18.40
CA PRO A 116 1.39 -16.43 18.62
C PRO A 116 2.06 -16.88 17.31
N GLU A 117 1.35 -16.78 16.19
CA GLU A 117 1.85 -17.18 14.87
C GLU A 117 2.34 -15.96 14.07
N LEU A 118 3.47 -16.12 13.40
CA LEU A 118 4.05 -15.11 12.52
C LEU A 118 3.18 -14.95 11.27
N ARG A 119 2.69 -13.73 11.01
CA ARG A 119 1.91 -13.42 9.80
C ARG A 119 2.72 -12.58 8.82
N ILE A 120 2.93 -13.15 7.63
CA ILE A 120 3.67 -12.51 6.54
C ILE A 120 2.71 -12.26 5.39
N ALA A 121 2.66 -11.01 4.96
CA ALA A 121 1.74 -10.51 3.95
C ALA A 121 2.47 -10.08 2.68
N THR A 122 1.75 -10.05 1.55
CA THR A 122 2.15 -9.30 0.36
C THR A 122 0.95 -8.69 -0.35
N GLY A 123 1.17 -7.56 -1.02
CA GLY A 123 0.26 -7.11 -2.08
C GLY A 123 0.24 -8.13 -3.22
N PHE A 124 -0.95 -8.47 -3.71
CA PHE A 124 -1.14 -9.49 -4.74
C PHE A 124 -1.97 -8.95 -5.90
N SER A 125 -1.30 -8.72 -7.03
CA SER A 125 -1.89 -8.28 -8.29
C SER A 125 -2.02 -9.42 -9.31
N ALA A 126 -1.56 -10.63 -8.95
CA ALA A 126 -1.31 -11.74 -9.86
C ALA A 126 -0.32 -11.41 -11.00
N GLY A 127 0.51 -10.38 -10.83
CA GLY A 127 1.65 -10.11 -11.71
C GLY A 127 2.90 -10.86 -11.29
N VAL A 128 3.91 -10.84 -12.17
CA VAL A 128 5.22 -11.51 -11.96
C VAL A 128 5.83 -11.18 -10.61
N ASP A 129 5.91 -9.90 -10.27
CA ASP A 129 6.58 -9.43 -9.04
C ASP A 129 5.85 -9.94 -7.78
N SER A 130 4.51 -9.94 -7.79
CA SER A 130 3.72 -10.45 -6.65
C SER A 130 3.83 -11.97 -6.49
N PHE A 131 3.94 -12.74 -7.57
CA PHE A 131 4.21 -14.18 -7.48
C PHE A 131 5.64 -14.48 -7.00
N ALA A 132 6.62 -13.72 -7.48
CA ALA A 132 8.00 -13.87 -7.02
C ALA A 132 8.12 -13.56 -5.52
N ALA A 133 7.34 -12.61 -4.99
CA ALA A 133 7.27 -12.31 -3.56
C ALA A 133 6.73 -13.49 -2.73
N LEU A 134 5.77 -14.27 -3.24
CA LEU A 134 5.28 -15.49 -2.56
C LEU A 134 6.38 -16.54 -2.39
N LYS A 135 7.33 -16.57 -3.34
CA LYS A 135 8.47 -17.50 -3.36
C LYS A 135 9.75 -16.86 -2.81
N TRP A 136 9.65 -15.71 -2.12
CA TRP A 136 10.83 -14.93 -1.74
C TRP A 136 11.77 -15.71 -0.81
N PHE A 137 11.22 -16.49 0.12
CA PHE A 137 12.00 -17.28 1.08
C PHE A 137 12.44 -18.66 0.59
N GLU A 138 11.97 -19.11 -0.58
CA GLU A 138 12.39 -20.40 -1.15
C GLU A 138 13.88 -20.38 -1.54
N THR A 139 14.41 -19.23 -1.93
CA THR A 139 15.80 -19.06 -2.37
C THR A 139 16.81 -19.35 -1.25
N THR A 140 16.41 -19.18 0.00
CA THR A 140 17.25 -19.44 1.18
C THR A 140 16.86 -20.72 1.93
N GLY A 141 15.85 -21.46 1.45
CA GLY A 141 15.34 -22.65 2.14
C GLY A 141 14.50 -22.35 3.39
N ALA A 142 14.13 -21.09 3.64
CA ALA A 142 13.43 -20.66 4.85
C ALA A 142 11.89 -20.74 4.75
N GLN A 143 11.35 -21.27 3.64
CA GLN A 143 9.92 -21.25 3.32
C GLN A 143 9.00 -21.93 4.35
N ASN A 144 9.51 -22.92 5.10
CA ASN A 144 8.72 -23.61 6.13
C ASN A 144 8.52 -22.73 7.37
N ALA A 145 9.47 -21.84 7.68
CA ALA A 145 9.39 -20.94 8.82
C ALA A 145 8.79 -19.58 8.46
N LEU A 146 8.90 -19.15 7.19
CA LEU A 146 8.56 -17.81 6.73
C LEU A 146 7.51 -17.83 5.60
N LYS A 147 6.53 -18.73 5.66
CA LYS A 147 5.48 -18.80 4.63
C LYS A 147 4.69 -17.49 4.57
N VAL A 148 4.42 -16.98 3.36
CA VAL A 148 3.45 -15.89 3.17
C VAL A 148 2.04 -16.42 3.43
N THR A 149 1.40 -15.90 4.47
CA THR A 149 0.09 -16.30 4.99
C THR A 149 -1.05 -15.43 4.47
N ASP A 150 -0.76 -14.20 4.06
CA ASP A 150 -1.77 -13.16 3.81
C ASP A 150 -1.58 -12.47 2.45
N LEU A 151 -2.67 -12.35 1.68
CA LEU A 151 -2.70 -11.65 0.40
C LEU A 151 -3.55 -10.38 0.46
N PHE A 152 -3.02 -9.29 -0.07
CA PHE A 152 -3.68 -7.99 -0.05
C PHE A 152 -4.04 -7.49 -1.45
N THR A 153 -5.25 -6.97 -1.61
CA THR A 153 -5.67 -6.21 -2.80
C THR A 153 -6.08 -4.80 -2.36
N PHE A 154 -5.40 -3.79 -2.90
CA PHE A 154 -5.62 -2.40 -2.53
C PHE A 154 -6.19 -1.60 -3.70
N ASP A 155 -7.39 -1.05 -3.53
CA ASP A 155 -7.88 0.05 -4.35
C ASP A 155 -7.56 1.38 -3.69
N VAL A 156 -6.36 1.86 -4.01
CA VAL A 156 -5.82 3.16 -3.56
C VAL A 156 -5.47 4.06 -4.76
N GLY A 157 -6.15 3.83 -5.88
CA GLY A 157 -6.04 4.63 -7.10
C GLY A 157 -5.47 3.91 -8.33
N ALA A 158 -4.93 2.69 -8.19
CA ALA A 158 -4.38 1.93 -9.32
C ALA A 158 -5.44 1.69 -10.42
N PHE A 159 -6.66 1.35 -10.02
CA PHE A 159 -7.78 1.03 -10.90
C PHE A 159 -8.50 2.24 -11.48
N ASN A 160 -8.20 3.45 -10.97
CA ASN A 160 -8.82 4.71 -11.38
C ASN A 160 -7.98 5.51 -12.39
N THR A 161 -6.76 5.05 -12.70
CA THR A 161 -5.84 5.75 -13.61
C THR A 161 -6.47 5.98 -14.98
N ASP A 162 -6.58 7.23 -15.42
CA ASP A 162 -7.20 7.66 -16.69
C ASP A 162 -8.69 7.30 -16.86
N LEU A 163 -9.40 7.02 -15.76
CA LEU A 163 -10.82 6.67 -15.70
C LEU A 163 -11.67 7.74 -15.00
N GLU A 164 -11.29 9.02 -15.07
CA GLU A 164 -12.08 10.12 -14.50
C GLU A 164 -13.54 10.05 -14.98
N GLY A 165 -14.48 10.02 -14.03
CA GLY A 165 -15.91 9.91 -14.28
C GLY A 165 -16.42 8.50 -14.68
N GLN A 166 -15.55 7.48 -14.75
CA GLN A 166 -15.90 6.11 -15.16
C GLN A 166 -15.88 5.12 -13.97
N THR A 167 -16.59 5.46 -12.89
CA THR A 167 -16.62 4.71 -11.62
C THR A 167 -16.97 3.23 -11.78
N ARG A 168 -17.91 2.89 -12.68
CA ARG A 168 -18.30 1.50 -12.96
C ARG A 168 -17.16 0.64 -13.54
N ALA A 169 -16.37 1.22 -14.44
CA ALA A 169 -15.26 0.51 -15.08
C ALA A 169 -14.13 0.22 -14.06
N ALA A 170 -13.78 1.21 -13.26
CA ALA A 170 -12.78 1.06 -12.20
C ALA A 170 -13.22 0.03 -11.15
N ALA A 171 -14.48 0.08 -10.71
CA ALA A 171 -15.05 -0.89 -9.79
C ALA A 171 -15.00 -2.32 -10.36
N SER A 172 -15.29 -2.50 -11.66
CA SER A 172 -15.21 -3.81 -12.30
C SER A 172 -13.77 -4.36 -12.35
N LEU A 173 -12.78 -3.52 -12.64
CA LEU A 173 -11.36 -3.93 -12.63
C LEU A 173 -10.90 -4.32 -11.22
N PHE A 174 -11.27 -3.53 -10.22
CA PHE A 174 -10.93 -3.82 -8.83
C PHE A 174 -11.60 -5.12 -8.35
N ASN A 175 -12.91 -5.29 -8.59
CA ASN A 175 -13.64 -6.50 -8.21
C ASN A 175 -13.02 -7.73 -8.87
N GLY A 176 -12.68 -7.66 -10.17
CA GLY A 176 -12.00 -8.77 -10.85
C GLY A 176 -10.63 -9.12 -10.23
N ALA A 177 -9.84 -8.11 -9.82
CA ALA A 177 -8.58 -8.34 -9.12
C ALA A 177 -8.79 -8.94 -7.72
N ALA A 178 -9.77 -8.44 -6.97
CA ALA A 178 -10.12 -8.92 -5.64
C ALA A 178 -10.65 -10.36 -5.67
N ASP A 179 -11.49 -10.71 -6.65
CA ASP A 179 -12.03 -12.06 -6.84
C ASP A 179 -10.91 -13.05 -7.21
N ARG A 180 -9.99 -12.63 -8.09
CA ARG A 180 -8.81 -13.43 -8.44
C ARG A 180 -7.92 -13.69 -7.21
N ALA A 181 -7.62 -12.65 -6.44
CA ALA A 181 -6.78 -12.74 -5.25
C ALA A 181 -7.42 -13.61 -4.16
N SER A 182 -8.70 -13.42 -3.86
CA SER A 182 -9.43 -14.20 -2.85
C SER A 182 -9.61 -15.67 -3.25
N SER A 183 -9.88 -15.95 -4.53
CA SER A 183 -9.94 -17.32 -5.05
C SER A 183 -8.58 -18.02 -4.93
N PHE A 184 -7.49 -17.33 -5.30
CA PHE A 184 -6.14 -17.88 -5.17
C PHE A 184 -5.72 -18.07 -3.70
N ALA A 185 -6.04 -17.12 -2.82
CA ALA A 185 -5.80 -17.25 -1.40
C ALA A 185 -6.48 -18.49 -0.83
N THR A 186 -7.77 -18.67 -1.15
CA THR A 186 -8.56 -19.83 -0.70
C THR A 186 -7.99 -21.14 -1.24
N ALA A 187 -7.67 -21.20 -2.53
CA ALA A 187 -7.11 -22.41 -3.17
C ALA A 187 -5.73 -22.80 -2.65
N THR A 188 -5.03 -21.89 -1.95
CA THR A 188 -3.67 -22.11 -1.48
C THR A 188 -3.51 -21.96 0.03
N ASP A 189 -4.63 -22.03 0.75
CA ASP A 189 -4.71 -21.98 2.21
C ASP A 189 -4.00 -20.73 2.79
N ARG A 190 -4.46 -19.57 2.32
CA ARG A 190 -4.03 -18.23 2.73
C ARG A 190 -5.23 -17.37 3.05
N HIS A 191 -4.99 -16.35 3.86
CA HIS A 191 -5.96 -15.29 4.09
C HIS A 191 -5.94 -14.27 2.97
N TYR A 192 -7.08 -13.59 2.75
CA TYR A 192 -7.16 -12.45 1.85
C TYR A 192 -7.73 -11.22 2.56
N HIS A 193 -7.23 -10.07 2.15
CA HIS A 193 -7.64 -8.76 2.65
C HIS A 193 -7.80 -7.80 1.48
N ILE A 194 -8.93 -7.12 1.43
CA ILE A 194 -9.31 -6.24 0.34
C ILE A 194 -9.59 -4.88 0.96
N VAL A 195 -8.86 -3.85 0.53
CA VAL A 195 -9.01 -2.49 1.03
C VAL A 195 -9.43 -1.59 -0.11
N HIS A 196 -10.55 -0.91 0.05
CA HIS A 196 -11.00 0.17 -0.84
C HIS A 196 -10.81 1.52 -0.14
N SER A 197 -10.34 2.53 -0.85
CA SER A 197 -10.12 3.85 -0.28
C SER A 197 -10.28 4.98 -1.28
N ASN A 198 -10.82 6.09 -0.80
CA ASN A 198 -10.86 7.35 -1.55
C ASN A 198 -9.55 8.16 -1.46
N ILE A 199 -8.46 7.60 -0.91
CA ILE A 199 -7.16 8.29 -0.74
C ILE A 199 -6.61 8.91 -2.02
N VAL A 200 -6.99 8.40 -3.19
CA VAL A 200 -6.64 9.01 -4.49
C VAL A 200 -7.03 10.49 -4.58
N ASP A 201 -8.12 10.89 -3.93
CA ASP A 201 -8.60 12.27 -3.91
C ASP A 201 -7.61 13.21 -3.21
N ALA A 202 -6.88 12.73 -2.20
CA ALA A 202 -5.84 13.47 -1.50
C ALA A 202 -4.68 13.89 -2.43
N TYR A 203 -4.44 13.11 -3.48
CA TYR A 203 -3.32 13.28 -4.40
C TYR A 203 -3.67 14.15 -5.62
N ARG A 204 -4.94 14.59 -5.77
CA ARG A 204 -5.36 15.51 -6.84
C ARG A 204 -4.83 16.94 -6.67
N VAL A 205 -4.12 17.23 -5.58
CA VAL A 205 -3.45 18.52 -5.35
C VAL A 205 -2.40 18.86 -6.41
N ASP A 206 -1.90 17.87 -7.13
CA ASP A 206 -0.98 18.06 -8.25
C ASP A 206 -1.31 17.09 -9.38
N LYS A 207 -1.45 17.61 -10.60
CA LYS A 207 -1.68 16.79 -11.80
C LYS A 207 -0.54 15.80 -12.10
N ASN A 208 0.66 16.03 -11.59
CA ASN A 208 1.83 15.17 -11.76
C ASN A 208 1.94 14.09 -10.67
N TYR A 209 0.98 14.00 -9.74
CA TYR A 209 0.90 12.95 -8.71
C TYR A 209 0.21 11.69 -9.25
N GLU A 210 0.75 11.21 -10.37
CA GLU A 210 0.37 9.94 -10.95
C GLU A 210 0.66 8.79 -9.98
N PHE A 211 -0.03 7.66 -10.18
CA PHE A 211 0.08 6.51 -9.29
C PHE A 211 1.53 6.00 -9.19
N ILE A 212 2.28 5.98 -10.30
CA ILE A 212 3.68 5.53 -10.33
C ILE A 212 4.61 6.32 -9.39
N ARG A 213 4.28 7.59 -9.11
CA ARG A 213 5.08 8.48 -8.25
C ARG A 213 4.64 8.47 -6.79
N THR A 214 3.56 7.75 -6.45
CA THR A 214 2.89 7.90 -5.16
C THR A 214 2.40 6.58 -4.56
N HIS A 215 2.40 5.49 -5.32
CA HIS A 215 1.82 4.21 -4.92
C HIS A 215 2.39 3.65 -3.62
N THR A 216 3.69 3.85 -3.32
CA THR A 216 4.31 3.29 -2.11
C THR A 216 3.64 3.86 -0.86
N MET A 217 3.46 5.18 -0.81
CA MET A 217 2.80 5.82 0.34
C MET A 217 1.32 5.43 0.43
N ARG A 218 0.62 5.31 -0.70
CA ARG A 218 -0.79 4.92 -0.73
C ARG A 218 -1.01 3.46 -0.29
N ASN A 219 -0.19 2.54 -0.77
CA ASN A 219 -0.22 1.13 -0.39
C ASN A 219 0.23 0.92 1.06
N ALA A 220 1.30 1.62 1.49
CA ALA A 220 1.76 1.56 2.88
C ALA A 220 0.71 2.12 3.86
N SER A 221 -0.02 3.17 3.48
CA SER A 221 -1.17 3.67 4.24
C SER A 221 -2.24 2.59 4.42
N ALA A 222 -2.59 1.84 3.37
CA ALA A 222 -3.54 0.72 3.47
C ALA A 222 -2.99 -0.47 4.28
N ALA A 223 -1.70 -0.79 4.14
CA ALA A 223 -1.05 -1.85 4.92
C ALA A 223 -0.95 -1.51 6.41
N ALA A 224 -0.76 -0.23 6.76
CA ALA A 224 -0.70 0.25 8.13
C ALA A 224 -1.97 -0.01 8.95
N LEU A 225 -3.11 -0.24 8.30
CA LEU A 225 -4.37 -0.64 8.96
C LEU A 225 -4.25 -1.99 9.69
N PHE A 226 -3.23 -2.78 9.36
CA PHE A 226 -3.00 -4.13 9.88
C PHE A 226 -1.79 -4.18 10.83
N GLU A 227 -1.41 -3.05 11.43
CA GLU A 227 -0.23 -2.93 12.30
C GLU A 227 -0.22 -3.87 13.51
N HIS A 228 -1.40 -4.34 13.95
CA HIS A 228 -1.58 -5.29 15.05
C HIS A 228 -1.93 -6.72 14.58
N GLU A 229 -1.90 -6.97 13.27
CA GLU A 229 -2.31 -8.24 12.68
C GLU A 229 -1.24 -8.89 11.79
N ILE A 230 -0.34 -8.09 11.21
CA ILE A 230 0.70 -8.55 10.29
C ILE A 230 2.06 -8.13 10.84
N ASP A 231 2.99 -9.09 10.93
CA ASP A 231 4.35 -8.83 11.41
C ASP A 231 5.26 -8.29 10.31
N THR A 232 5.05 -8.76 9.07
CA THR A 232 5.88 -8.37 7.93
C THR A 232 5.06 -8.26 6.66
N TYR A 233 5.11 -7.09 6.04
CA TYR A 233 4.51 -6.82 4.74
C TYR A 233 5.60 -6.75 3.68
N LEU A 234 5.61 -7.76 2.80
CA LEU A 234 6.45 -7.83 1.63
C LEU A 234 5.85 -6.95 0.55
N TYR A 235 6.49 -5.82 0.29
CA TYR A 235 6.17 -4.99 -0.85
C TYR A 235 6.88 -5.56 -2.08
N ALA A 236 6.13 -6.23 -2.96
CA ALA A 236 6.68 -6.83 -4.17
C ALA A 236 7.34 -5.77 -5.06
N SER A 237 8.68 -5.79 -5.15
CA SER A 237 9.40 -4.79 -5.92
C SER A 237 9.24 -5.01 -7.42
N GLY A 238 8.91 -3.94 -8.14
CA GLY A 238 9.01 -3.92 -9.62
C GLY A 238 10.41 -3.57 -10.14
N TYR A 239 11.32 -3.18 -9.25
CA TYR A 239 12.63 -2.58 -9.57
C TYR A 239 13.77 -3.36 -8.91
N ASP A 240 14.91 -3.43 -9.60
CA ASP A 240 16.14 -4.00 -9.07
C ASP A 240 16.86 -2.99 -8.17
N TYR A 241 17.73 -3.44 -7.25
CA TYR A 241 18.62 -2.55 -6.51
C TYR A 241 19.52 -1.71 -7.43
N SER A 242 19.87 -2.19 -8.62
CA SER A 242 20.58 -1.41 -9.64
C SER A 242 19.77 -0.21 -10.15
N ASP A 243 18.44 -0.27 -10.04
CA ASP A 243 17.54 0.83 -10.43
C ASP A 243 17.30 1.81 -9.29
N MET A 244 17.89 1.58 -8.10
CA MET A 244 17.70 2.46 -6.96
C MET A 244 18.26 3.85 -7.28
N ASN A 245 17.39 4.86 -7.20
CA ASN A 245 17.76 6.23 -7.52
C ASN A 245 17.11 7.20 -6.52
N LEU A 246 17.95 7.80 -5.69
CA LEU A 246 17.54 8.75 -4.66
C LEU A 246 17.22 10.15 -5.21
N ARG A 247 17.53 10.43 -6.48
CA ARG A 247 17.44 11.77 -7.08
C ARG A 247 16.52 11.76 -8.29
N ARG A 248 15.42 12.52 -8.21
CA ARG A 248 14.54 12.83 -9.34
C ARG A 248 14.09 11.57 -10.11
N SER A 249 13.73 10.52 -9.37
CA SER A 249 13.24 9.30 -10.01
C SER A 249 11.82 9.48 -10.56
N SER A 250 11.51 8.77 -11.64
CA SER A 250 10.18 8.72 -12.26
C SER A 250 9.19 7.86 -11.48
N ALA A 251 9.66 6.97 -10.60
CA ALA A 251 8.82 6.15 -9.74
C ALA A 251 9.28 6.23 -8.28
N ILE A 252 8.32 6.30 -7.36
CA ILE A 252 8.64 6.28 -5.92
C ILE A 252 9.26 4.94 -5.49
N ALA A 253 8.96 3.88 -6.26
CA ALA A 253 9.51 2.55 -6.06
C ALA A 253 11.06 2.51 -6.02
N ASN A 254 11.73 3.43 -6.71
CA ASN A 254 13.19 3.48 -6.75
C ASN A 254 13.85 3.85 -5.41
N ILE A 255 13.06 4.23 -4.40
CA ILE A 255 13.53 4.49 -3.04
C ILE A 255 12.89 3.55 -2.00
N ASP A 256 12.10 2.56 -2.42
CA ASP A 256 11.33 1.68 -1.52
C ASP A 256 12.21 0.93 -0.52
N ALA A 257 13.41 0.50 -0.94
CA ALA A 257 14.36 -0.20 -0.09
C ALA A 257 14.78 0.61 1.16
N ILE A 258 14.72 1.94 1.07
CA ILE A 258 15.01 2.85 2.18
C ILE A 258 13.71 3.35 2.82
N LEU A 259 12.72 3.70 2.00
CA LEU A 259 11.48 4.34 2.45
C LEU A 259 10.60 3.39 3.27
N LEU A 260 10.39 2.14 2.84
CA LEU A 260 9.47 1.19 3.48
C LEU A 260 9.82 0.90 4.95
N PRO A 261 11.08 0.59 5.30
CA PRO A 261 11.46 0.42 6.71
C PRO A 261 11.20 1.65 7.57
N MET A 262 11.28 2.87 7.01
CA MET A 262 11.10 4.11 7.76
C MET A 262 9.63 4.45 8.01
N ILE A 263 8.73 4.10 7.08
CA ILE A 263 7.28 4.35 7.20
C ILE A 263 6.52 3.21 7.90
N SER A 264 7.24 2.21 8.41
CA SER A 264 6.70 1.05 9.11
C SER A 264 6.13 1.43 10.49
N PRO A 265 4.81 1.27 10.73
CA PRO A 265 4.20 1.62 12.01
C PRO A 265 4.32 0.50 13.03
N GLY A 266 4.61 0.89 14.27
CA GLY A 266 4.60 -0.02 15.42
C GLY A 266 5.50 -1.23 15.21
N ARG A 267 4.89 -2.41 15.08
CA ARG A 267 5.57 -3.69 14.88
C ARG A 267 5.58 -4.17 13.43
N LEU A 268 4.73 -3.62 12.58
CA LEU A 268 4.62 -4.01 11.18
C LEU A 268 5.90 -3.62 10.45
N ARG A 269 6.63 -4.60 9.94
CA ARG A 269 7.82 -4.35 9.11
C ARG A 269 7.44 -4.36 7.64
N MET A 270 7.62 -3.24 6.96
CA MET A 270 7.47 -3.17 5.51
C MET A 270 8.84 -3.30 4.84
N ILE A 271 8.95 -4.23 3.89
CA ILE A 271 10.22 -4.56 3.23
C ILE A 271 10.00 -4.59 1.72
N SER A 272 10.94 -4.02 0.96
CA SER A 272 11.00 -4.20 -0.49
C SER A 272 11.47 -5.64 -0.79
N ALA A 273 10.52 -6.53 -1.08
CA ALA A 273 10.80 -7.92 -1.38
C ALA A 273 11.30 -8.06 -2.81
N ASN A 274 12.12 -9.09 -3.06
CA ASN A 274 12.66 -9.46 -4.38
C ASN A 274 13.37 -8.38 -5.21
N ALA A 275 13.80 -7.26 -4.58
CA ALA A 275 14.57 -6.21 -5.26
C ALA A 275 16.00 -6.63 -5.67
N GLY A 276 16.51 -7.75 -5.13
CA GLY A 276 17.78 -8.34 -5.56
C GLY A 276 17.66 -9.34 -6.73
N GLU A 277 16.48 -9.45 -7.33
CA GLU A 277 16.23 -10.30 -8.51
C GLU A 277 15.83 -9.40 -9.69
N ALA A 278 16.42 -9.62 -10.85
CA ALA A 278 16.01 -8.97 -12.09
C ALA A 278 14.64 -9.53 -12.55
N ARG A 279 13.90 -8.75 -13.35
CA ARG A 279 12.55 -9.16 -13.83
C ARG A 279 12.55 -10.49 -14.59
N ILE A 280 13.63 -10.80 -15.31
CA ILE A 280 13.78 -12.09 -15.99
C ILE A 280 13.93 -13.25 -15.00
N GLU A 281 14.67 -13.07 -13.91
CA GLU A 281 14.88 -14.09 -12.88
C GLU A 281 13.56 -14.38 -12.14
N LYS A 282 12.83 -13.33 -11.79
CA LYS A 282 11.47 -13.43 -11.23
C LYS A 282 10.53 -14.21 -12.15
N THR A 283 10.63 -13.98 -13.46
CA THR A 283 9.82 -14.68 -14.46
C THR A 283 10.18 -16.17 -14.50
N ILE A 284 11.47 -16.51 -14.56
CA ILE A 284 11.95 -17.91 -14.55
C ILE A 284 11.47 -18.65 -13.29
N LYS A 285 11.55 -18.00 -12.12
CA LYS A 285 11.14 -18.54 -10.81
C LYS A 285 9.68 -19.00 -10.76
N ILE A 286 8.81 -18.34 -11.52
CA ILE A 286 7.36 -18.63 -11.52
C ILE A 286 6.91 -19.35 -12.79
N ALA A 287 7.76 -19.41 -13.83
CA ALA A 287 7.38 -19.88 -15.15
C ALA A 287 6.96 -21.35 -15.18
N SER A 288 7.48 -22.22 -14.31
CA SER A 288 7.15 -23.64 -14.27
C SER A 288 5.87 -23.98 -13.50
N ASP A 289 5.29 -23.00 -12.80
CA ASP A 289 4.17 -23.22 -11.87
C ASP A 289 2.81 -23.22 -12.61
N PRO A 290 2.08 -24.34 -12.66
CA PRO A 290 0.82 -24.43 -13.39
C PRO A 290 -0.27 -23.50 -12.83
N VAL A 291 -0.26 -23.25 -11.52
CA VAL A 291 -1.24 -22.37 -10.87
C VAL A 291 -0.95 -20.93 -11.26
N VAL A 292 0.33 -20.52 -11.26
CA VAL A 292 0.72 -19.18 -11.74
C VAL A 292 0.23 -18.98 -13.17
N ARG A 293 0.51 -19.92 -14.08
CA ARG A 293 0.13 -19.80 -15.50
C ARG A 293 -1.37 -19.63 -15.73
N SER A 294 -2.22 -20.18 -14.87
CA SER A 294 -3.68 -20.12 -15.06
C SER A 294 -4.30 -18.79 -14.63
N ILE A 295 -3.62 -18.02 -13.76
CA ILE A 295 -4.16 -16.77 -13.21
C ILE A 295 -3.26 -15.54 -13.40
N LEU A 296 -2.10 -15.71 -14.05
CA LEU A 296 -1.14 -14.63 -14.31
C LEU A 296 -1.81 -13.44 -15.03
N ASP A 297 -1.59 -12.24 -14.50
CA ASP A 297 -2.12 -10.98 -15.00
C ASP A 297 -0.96 -9.98 -15.17
N VAL A 298 -0.42 -9.91 -16.40
CA VAL A 298 0.74 -9.07 -16.75
C VAL A 298 0.38 -7.87 -17.61
N CYS A 299 -0.91 -7.61 -17.82
CA CYS A 299 -1.31 -6.58 -18.75
C CYS A 299 -0.85 -5.19 -18.27
N ALA A 300 0.04 -4.57 -19.04
CA ALA A 300 0.56 -3.22 -18.80
C ALA A 300 -0.26 -2.12 -19.52
N GLN A 301 -1.40 -2.47 -20.13
CA GLN A 301 -2.29 -1.49 -20.75
C GLN A 301 -2.89 -0.54 -19.70
N ARG A 302 -3.28 0.65 -20.16
CA ARG A 302 -3.95 1.64 -19.29
C ARG A 302 -5.29 1.08 -18.82
N ALA A 303 -5.73 1.51 -17.63
CA ALA A 303 -6.97 0.99 -17.04
C ALA A 303 -8.19 1.18 -17.96
N LYS A 304 -8.24 2.29 -18.71
CA LYS A 304 -9.28 2.55 -19.73
C LYS A 304 -9.30 1.52 -20.87
N GLU A 305 -8.14 1.09 -21.33
CA GLU A 305 -8.03 0.08 -22.39
C GLU A 305 -8.39 -1.31 -21.84
N ARG A 306 -7.88 -1.62 -20.65
CA ARG A 306 -8.19 -2.86 -19.94
C ARG A 306 -9.68 -3.00 -19.63
N ALA A 307 -10.34 -1.92 -19.23
CA ALA A 307 -11.78 -1.90 -19.00
C ALA A 307 -12.59 -2.22 -20.28
N ARG A 308 -12.10 -1.82 -21.46
CA ARG A 308 -12.72 -2.16 -22.75
C ARG A 308 -12.48 -3.62 -23.13
N SER A 309 -11.36 -4.21 -22.70
CA SER A 309 -11.00 -5.59 -23.02
C SER A 309 -11.56 -6.64 -22.06
N LEU A 310 -12.20 -6.23 -20.94
CA LEU A 310 -12.83 -7.13 -19.96
C LEU A 310 -13.87 -8.11 -20.56
N GLY A 311 -14.31 -7.91 -21.81
CA GLY A 311 -15.19 -8.82 -22.55
C GLY A 311 -14.51 -9.67 -23.63
N ALA A 312 -13.20 -9.57 -23.84
CA ALA A 312 -12.51 -10.11 -25.02
C ALA A 312 -11.57 -11.30 -24.76
N THR A 313 -11.64 -11.95 -23.58
CA THR A 313 -10.79 -13.11 -23.17
C THR A 313 -9.29 -12.94 -23.43
N LYS A 314 -8.81 -11.70 -23.49
CA LYS A 314 -7.39 -11.37 -23.57
C LYS A 314 -6.98 -10.71 -22.27
N ASN A 315 -6.45 -11.52 -21.35
CA ASN A 315 -5.31 -11.03 -20.60
C ASN A 315 -4.25 -10.80 -21.69
N CYS A 316 -3.76 -9.57 -21.78
CA CYS A 316 -2.62 -9.25 -22.64
C CYS A 316 -1.55 -10.37 -22.48
#